data_AF-A0A2W1NJ12-F1
#
_entry.id   AF-A0A2W1NJ12-F1
#
_cell.length_a   1.000
_cell.length_b   1.000
_cell.length_c   1.000
_cell.angle_alpha   90.00
_cell.angle_beta   90.00
_cell.angle_gamma   90.00
#
_symmetry.space_group_name_H-M   'P 1'
#
loop_
_entity.id
_entity.type
_entity.pdbx_description
1 polymer ?
#
loop_
_entity_poly.entity_id
_entity_poly.type
_entity_poly.pdbx_seq_one_letter_code
_entity_poly.pdbx_strand_id
1 'polypeptide(L)'
;MLGPNPNSKYPIPGNMNVQFIRNTITKPNIIVGDYSYYNALNGESFEDHVLYHFEVIGTKLVIGKFCSIAPEVRFMMDGGNHRMDGSTYPFNIFGNGWERHTPSLDQLPIKGDTVVGNDVWIGRRVTIMPGVRIGDGAIISAEAVVVKDVDPYTVVGGNPAREIKQRYPKEIIQELLEIRWWDFDIDLISQYLGAIVSGDMVTLRKMKQRS
;
A
#
# COMPACT_ATOMS: atom_id res chain seq x y z
N MET A 1 -20.54 -6.00 -18.40
CA MET A 1 -19.37 -5.82 -17.53
C MET A 1 -19.45 -6.88 -16.45
N LEU A 2 -18.47 -7.78 -16.39
CA LEU A 2 -18.33 -8.77 -15.32
C LEU A 2 -17.59 -8.12 -14.14
N GLY A 3 -17.95 -8.52 -12.91
CA GLY A 3 -17.33 -7.98 -11.69
C GLY A 3 -18.05 -6.78 -11.07
N PRO A 4 -17.52 -6.26 -9.94
CA PRO A 4 -18.11 -5.12 -9.23
C PRO A 4 -17.93 -3.81 -10.00
N ASN A 5 -18.82 -2.83 -9.76
CA ASN A 5 -18.66 -1.48 -10.29
C ASN A 5 -17.37 -0.85 -9.73
N PRO A 6 -16.36 -0.54 -10.58
CA PRO A 6 -15.08 -0.02 -10.12
C PRO A 6 -15.19 1.37 -9.47
N ASN A 7 -16.26 2.12 -9.71
CA ASN A 7 -16.50 3.45 -9.14
C ASN A 7 -17.32 3.41 -7.84
N SER A 8 -17.72 2.23 -7.36
CA SER A 8 -18.46 2.13 -6.10
C SER A 8 -17.53 2.38 -4.91
N LYS A 9 -17.97 3.18 -3.94
CA LYS A 9 -17.29 3.28 -2.64
C LYS A 9 -17.40 1.96 -1.87
N TYR A 10 -18.60 1.38 -1.83
CA TYR A 10 -18.92 0.14 -1.13
C TYR A 10 -19.35 -0.92 -2.15
N PRO A 11 -18.44 -1.76 -2.64
CA PRO A 11 -18.72 -2.66 -3.76
C PRO A 11 -19.61 -3.86 -3.38
N ILE A 12 -19.83 -4.13 -2.09
CA ILE A 12 -20.63 -5.25 -1.60
C ILE A 12 -21.96 -4.72 -1.05
N PRO A 13 -23.12 -5.10 -1.64
CA PRO A 13 -24.43 -4.65 -1.17
C PRO A 13 -24.66 -4.94 0.32
N GLY A 14 -25.04 -3.91 1.08
CA GLY A 14 -25.30 -4.03 2.53
C GLY A 14 -24.06 -4.04 3.43
N ASN A 15 -22.84 -4.01 2.87
CA ASN A 15 -21.59 -3.96 3.64
C ASN A 15 -20.96 -2.57 3.53
N MET A 16 -20.91 -1.86 4.67
CA MET A 16 -20.36 -0.51 4.77
C MET A 16 -18.91 -0.48 5.29
N ASN A 17 -18.28 -1.65 5.47
CA ASN A 17 -16.91 -1.76 5.97
C ASN A 17 -15.90 -1.96 4.83
N VAL A 18 -16.27 -2.75 3.82
CA VAL A 18 -15.42 -2.99 2.65
C VAL A 18 -15.53 -1.80 1.69
N GLN A 19 -14.42 -1.10 1.50
CA GLN A 19 -14.33 0.11 0.71
C GLN A 19 -13.34 -0.06 -0.44
N PHE A 20 -13.73 0.29 -1.67
CA PHE A 20 -12.73 0.54 -2.71
C PHE A 20 -12.04 1.86 -2.42
N ILE A 21 -10.74 1.78 -2.10
CA ILE A 21 -9.98 2.88 -1.50
C ILE A 21 -9.93 4.07 -2.45
N ARG A 22 -9.64 3.84 -3.74
CA ARG A 22 -9.57 4.90 -4.76
C ARG A 22 -10.79 5.82 -4.73
N ASN A 23 -11.98 5.27 -4.50
CA ASN A 23 -13.24 6.00 -4.53
C ASN A 23 -13.56 6.75 -3.23
N THR A 24 -12.78 6.54 -2.18
CA THR A 24 -12.92 7.21 -0.88
C THR A 24 -11.83 8.24 -0.61
N ILE A 25 -10.72 8.24 -1.38
CA ILE A 25 -9.63 9.22 -1.24
C ILE A 25 -10.11 10.65 -1.54
N THR A 26 -9.67 11.58 -0.70
CA THR A 26 -9.86 13.03 -0.88
C THR A 26 -8.54 13.79 -1.01
N LYS A 27 -7.44 13.24 -0.50
CA LYS A 27 -6.11 13.86 -0.56
C LYS A 27 -5.38 13.57 -1.88
N PRO A 28 -4.85 14.59 -2.58
CA PRO A 28 -4.18 14.40 -3.87
C PRO A 28 -2.85 13.63 -3.79
N ASN A 29 -2.21 13.60 -2.61
CA ASN A 29 -0.94 12.90 -2.39
C ASN A 29 -1.14 11.42 -2.01
N ILE A 30 -2.38 10.93 -2.01
CA ILE A 30 -2.69 9.50 -1.87
C ILE A 30 -3.21 9.01 -3.22
N ILE A 31 -2.48 8.08 -3.85
CA ILE A 31 -2.77 7.58 -5.18
C ILE A 31 -3.02 6.09 -5.07
N VAL A 32 -4.22 5.63 -5.41
CA VAL A 32 -4.61 4.23 -5.25
C VAL A 32 -5.20 3.68 -6.54
N GLY A 33 -4.71 2.50 -6.95
CA GLY A 33 -5.19 1.77 -8.10
C GLY A 33 -6.59 1.20 -7.91
N ASP A 34 -7.24 0.87 -9.03
CA ASP A 34 -8.56 0.25 -9.04
C ASP A 34 -8.61 -1.08 -8.28
N TYR A 35 -9.78 -1.41 -7.75
CA TYR A 35 -10.11 -2.65 -7.04
C TYR A 35 -9.34 -2.92 -5.74
N SER A 36 -8.33 -2.12 -5.40
CA SER A 36 -7.69 -2.16 -4.09
C SER A 36 -8.69 -1.74 -3.02
N TYR A 37 -8.86 -2.60 -2.01
CA TYR A 37 -9.88 -2.41 -0.99
C TYR A 37 -9.29 -2.35 0.42
N TYR A 38 -9.98 -1.60 1.27
CA TYR A 38 -9.79 -1.58 2.71
C TYR A 38 -11.01 -2.22 3.37
N ASN A 39 -10.79 -3.15 4.28
CA ASN A 39 -11.86 -3.70 5.13
C ASN A 39 -11.80 -3.00 6.49
N ALA A 40 -12.64 -1.99 6.68
CA ALA A 40 -12.72 -1.25 7.94
C ALA A 40 -13.25 -2.11 9.08
N LEU A 41 -12.81 -1.83 10.31
CA LEU A 41 -13.36 -2.52 11.49
C LEU A 41 -14.74 -1.98 11.85
N ASN A 42 -14.90 -0.65 11.83
CA ASN A 42 -16.07 0.08 12.29
C ASN A 42 -16.55 1.12 11.25
N GLY A 43 -16.23 0.91 9.98
CA GLY A 43 -16.60 1.83 8.88
C GLY A 43 -15.71 3.07 8.75
N GLU A 44 -14.60 3.14 9.48
CA GLU A 44 -13.63 4.23 9.36
C GLU A 44 -13.02 4.32 7.95
N SER A 45 -12.62 5.53 7.53
CA SER A 45 -12.04 5.74 6.21
C SER A 45 -10.62 5.18 6.15
N PHE A 46 -10.18 4.77 4.96
CA PHE A 46 -8.77 4.43 4.74
C PHE A 46 -7.84 5.61 5.06
N GLU A 47 -8.24 6.85 4.76
CA GLU A 47 -7.41 8.04 5.02
C GLU A 47 -7.17 8.29 6.52
N ASP A 48 -8.04 7.80 7.40
CA ASP A 48 -7.88 7.89 8.86
C ASP A 48 -6.67 7.06 9.35
N HIS A 49 -6.19 6.12 8.52
CA HIS A 49 -5.02 5.29 8.79
C HIS A 49 -3.74 5.77 8.10
N VAL A 50 -3.80 6.89 7.39
CA VAL A 50 -2.63 7.53 6.76
C VAL A 50 -2.18 8.68 7.67
N LEU A 51 -1.22 8.36 8.54
CA LEU A 51 -0.81 9.19 9.66
C LEU A 51 0.38 10.07 9.31
N TYR A 52 0.42 11.27 9.88
CA TYR A 52 1.50 12.25 9.70
C TYR A 52 1.77 12.66 8.25
N HIS A 53 0.72 12.64 7.41
CA HIS A 53 0.81 13.00 6.01
C HIS A 53 0.48 14.48 5.81
N PHE A 54 1.51 15.32 5.84
CA PHE A 54 1.39 16.77 5.68
C PHE A 54 1.76 17.19 4.26
N GLU A 55 0.90 18.01 3.62
CA GLU A 55 1.10 18.47 2.24
C GLU A 55 2.42 19.21 2.05
N VAL A 56 2.87 19.97 3.05
CA VAL A 56 4.14 20.73 3.02
C VAL A 56 5.38 19.84 2.85
N ILE A 57 5.31 18.57 3.26
CA ILE A 57 6.42 17.61 3.11
C ILE A 57 6.44 17.05 1.68
N GLY A 58 5.28 16.97 1.02
CA GLY A 58 5.16 16.61 -0.39
C GLY A 58 5.36 15.13 -0.73
N THR A 59 5.59 14.26 0.25
CA THR A 59 5.71 12.81 0.01
C THR A 59 4.34 12.19 -0.28
N LYS A 60 4.34 11.09 -1.04
CA LYS A 60 3.14 10.41 -1.51
C LYS A 60 2.99 9.04 -0.87
N LEU A 61 1.73 8.63 -0.74
CA LEU A 61 1.36 7.23 -0.57
C LEU A 61 0.83 6.72 -1.90
N VAL A 62 1.50 5.72 -2.48
CA VAL A 62 1.09 5.10 -3.74
C VAL A 62 0.75 3.64 -3.48
N ILE A 63 -0.43 3.20 -3.89
CA ILE A 63 -0.88 1.80 -3.77
C ILE A 63 -1.36 1.33 -5.14
N GLY A 64 -0.90 0.15 -5.56
CA GLY A 64 -1.29 -0.47 -6.81
C GLY A 64 -2.75 -0.92 -6.85
N LYS A 65 -3.07 -1.74 -7.84
CA LYS A 65 -4.39 -2.34 -8.06
C LYS A 65 -4.53 -3.68 -7.34
N PHE A 66 -5.77 -4.08 -7.08
CA PHE A 66 -6.11 -5.40 -6.51
C PHE A 66 -5.45 -5.74 -5.16
N CYS A 67 -5.08 -4.73 -4.37
CA CYS A 67 -4.55 -4.94 -3.03
C CYS A 67 -5.66 -5.28 -2.03
N SER A 68 -5.32 -6.11 -1.05
CA SER A 68 -6.17 -6.45 0.10
C SER A 68 -5.61 -5.82 1.36
N ILE A 69 -6.28 -4.80 1.91
CA ILE A 69 -5.85 -4.12 3.13
C ILE A 69 -6.82 -4.44 4.27
N ALA A 70 -6.34 -5.21 5.24
CA ALA A 70 -7.12 -5.63 6.39
C ALA A 70 -7.32 -4.49 7.42
N PRO A 71 -8.22 -4.65 8.41
CA PRO A 71 -8.50 -3.59 9.37
C PRO A 71 -7.28 -3.12 10.16
N GLU A 72 -7.29 -1.86 10.56
CA GLU A 72 -6.30 -1.24 11.46
C GLU A 72 -4.85 -1.22 10.91
N VAL A 73 -4.65 -1.42 9.61
CA VAL A 73 -3.36 -1.21 8.94
C VAL A 73 -3.05 0.28 8.95
N ARG A 74 -1.83 0.67 9.34
CA ARG A 74 -1.40 2.07 9.43
C ARG A 74 -0.25 2.37 8.49
N PHE A 75 -0.32 3.52 7.83
CA PHE A 75 0.76 4.10 7.03
C PHE A 75 1.32 5.29 7.78
N MET A 76 2.57 5.17 8.23
CA MET A 76 3.31 6.24 8.87
C MET A 76 4.03 7.03 7.78
N MET A 77 3.67 8.30 7.60
CA MET A 77 4.31 9.19 6.63
C MET A 77 5.36 10.08 7.30
N ASP A 78 6.15 10.80 6.49
CA ASP A 78 7.35 11.52 6.95
C ASP A 78 7.12 12.64 7.98
N GLY A 79 5.90 13.13 8.14
CA GLY A 79 5.59 14.17 9.14
C GLY A 79 5.73 13.73 10.60
N GLY A 80 5.89 12.42 10.84
CA GLY A 80 6.15 11.87 12.17
C GLY A 80 7.63 11.93 12.56
N ASN A 81 8.51 12.27 11.63
CA ASN A 81 9.95 12.29 11.85
C ASN A 81 10.40 13.65 12.41
N HIS A 82 11.13 13.62 13.51
CA HIS A 82 11.75 14.81 14.10
C HIS A 82 13.13 15.07 13.51
N ARG A 83 13.62 16.31 13.61
CA ARG A 83 15.02 16.66 13.37
C ARG A 83 15.94 15.88 14.34
N MET A 84 17.09 15.41 13.86
CA MET A 84 17.94 14.43 14.59
C MET A 84 19.44 14.78 14.67
N ASP A 85 19.86 15.94 14.17
CA ASP A 85 21.25 16.41 14.27
C ASP A 85 21.61 16.95 15.68
N GLY A 86 20.62 17.11 16.56
CA GLY A 86 20.79 17.56 17.94
C GLY A 86 19.63 17.10 18.84
N SER A 87 18.97 18.04 19.54
CA SER A 87 17.75 17.72 20.29
C SER A 87 16.61 17.37 19.35
N THR A 88 15.86 16.32 19.67
CA THR A 88 14.64 15.94 18.93
C THR A 88 13.40 16.69 19.40
N TYR A 89 13.47 17.54 20.42
CA TYR A 89 12.29 18.25 20.91
C TYR A 89 11.83 19.33 19.91
N PRO A 90 10.56 19.36 19.48
CA PRO A 90 10.08 20.29 18.47
C PRO A 90 9.75 21.65 19.09
N PHE A 91 10.76 22.40 19.55
CA PHE A 91 10.54 23.71 20.21
C PHE A 91 9.63 24.65 19.39
N ASN A 92 9.78 24.62 18.07
CA ASN A 92 9.10 25.53 17.16
C ASN A 92 7.57 25.45 17.20
N ILE A 93 6.96 24.33 17.62
CA ILE A 93 5.50 24.17 17.61
C ILE A 93 4.80 24.85 18.79
N PHE A 94 5.53 25.33 19.80
CA PHE A 94 4.97 25.92 21.02
C PHE A 94 4.93 27.47 21.01
N GLY A 95 5.42 28.11 19.94
CA GLY A 95 5.36 29.56 19.76
C GLY A 95 6.24 30.35 20.75
N ASN A 96 5.83 31.59 21.05
CA ASN A 96 6.49 32.52 21.98
C ASN A 96 7.98 32.81 21.65
N GLY A 97 8.29 32.92 20.37
CA GLY A 97 9.64 33.16 19.86
C GLY A 97 10.42 31.88 19.56
N TRP A 98 9.92 30.69 19.90
CA TRP A 98 10.55 29.42 19.50
C TRP A 98 10.26 29.05 18.04
N GLU A 99 9.20 29.59 17.44
CA GLU A 99 8.83 29.39 16.04
C GLU A 99 9.93 29.83 15.05
N ARG A 100 10.85 30.71 15.47
CA ARG A 100 12.05 31.11 14.70
C ARG A 100 13.03 29.97 14.43
N HIS A 101 12.89 28.85 15.16
CA HIS A 101 13.69 27.64 14.99
C HIS A 101 12.92 26.54 14.24
N THR A 102 11.90 26.91 13.44
CA THR A 102 11.20 25.97 12.56
C THR A 102 12.19 25.33 11.58
N PRO A 103 12.27 24.00 11.51
CA PRO A 103 13.20 23.33 10.61
C PRO A 103 12.80 23.55 9.15
N SER A 104 13.79 23.71 8.29
CA SER A 104 13.60 23.57 6.85
C SER A 104 13.49 22.08 6.47
N LEU A 105 12.93 21.78 5.30
CA LEU A 105 12.69 20.39 4.88
C LEU A 105 13.99 19.56 4.79
N ASP A 106 15.10 20.17 4.39
CA ASP A 106 16.43 19.53 4.31
C ASP A 106 17.01 19.16 5.69
N GLN A 107 16.46 19.72 6.77
CA GLN A 107 16.85 19.40 8.15
C GLN A 107 16.04 18.24 8.75
N LEU A 108 14.98 17.80 8.05
CA LEU A 108 14.13 16.69 8.48
C LEU A 108 14.59 15.39 7.80
N PRO A 109 14.60 14.24 8.50
CA PRO A 109 15.03 12.98 7.91
C PRO A 109 13.89 12.35 7.08
N ILE A 110 13.53 13.01 5.97
CA ILE A 110 12.52 12.56 5.01
C ILE A 110 13.01 11.29 4.31
N LYS A 111 12.18 10.23 4.32
CA LYS A 111 12.47 8.93 3.70
C LYS A 111 11.93 8.82 2.28
N GLY A 112 10.92 9.61 1.95
CA GLY A 112 10.33 9.68 0.61
C GLY A 112 9.00 8.94 0.52
N ASP A 113 8.55 8.69 -0.71
CA ASP A 113 7.25 8.09 -0.97
C ASP A 113 7.16 6.66 -0.42
N THR A 114 6.03 6.35 0.21
CA THR A 114 5.67 4.97 0.56
C THR A 114 4.93 4.37 -0.62
N VAL A 115 5.43 3.24 -1.16
CA VAL A 115 4.90 2.61 -2.37
C VAL A 115 4.53 1.17 -2.12
N VAL A 116 3.28 0.81 -2.39
CA VAL A 116 2.77 -0.55 -2.39
C VAL A 116 2.46 -0.94 -3.84
N GLY A 117 2.97 -2.08 -4.28
CA GLY A 117 2.70 -2.66 -5.59
C GLY A 117 1.25 -3.12 -5.76
N ASN A 118 1.04 -3.99 -6.73
CA ASN A 118 -0.24 -4.59 -7.10
C ASN A 118 -0.36 -5.98 -6.46
N ASP A 119 -1.59 -6.50 -6.30
CA ASP A 119 -1.84 -7.84 -5.73
C ASP A 119 -1.20 -8.06 -4.34
N VAL A 120 -1.00 -6.98 -3.57
CA VAL A 120 -0.40 -7.06 -2.24
C VAL A 120 -1.47 -7.38 -1.21
N TRP A 121 -1.19 -8.36 -0.35
CA TRP A 121 -2.04 -8.67 0.81
C TRP A 121 -1.40 -8.17 2.09
N ILE A 122 -2.06 -7.22 2.76
CA ILE A 122 -1.61 -6.62 4.01
C ILE A 122 -2.51 -7.09 5.15
N GLY A 123 -1.93 -7.86 6.07
CA GLY A 123 -2.60 -8.42 7.23
C GLY A 123 -3.06 -7.35 8.23
N ARG A 124 -3.97 -7.75 9.12
CA ARG A 124 -4.57 -6.87 10.13
C ARG A 124 -3.48 -6.22 11.00
N ARG A 125 -3.67 -4.94 11.37
CA ARG A 125 -2.78 -4.19 12.30
C ARG A 125 -1.31 -4.06 11.86
N VAL A 126 -1.02 -4.24 10.59
CA VAL A 126 0.32 -3.95 10.06
C VAL A 126 0.62 -2.45 10.17
N THR A 127 1.85 -2.09 10.53
CA THR A 127 2.36 -0.72 10.46
C THR A 127 3.43 -0.63 9.39
N ILE A 128 3.27 0.29 8.43
CA ILE A 128 4.23 0.54 7.35
C ILE A 128 4.92 1.87 7.63
N MET A 129 6.25 1.83 7.75
CA MET A 129 7.07 3.00 8.07
C MET A 129 7.34 3.88 6.82
N PRO A 130 7.76 5.15 6.99
CA PRO A 130 7.97 6.08 5.88
C PRO A 130 9.00 5.57 4.86
N GLY A 131 8.73 5.82 3.57
CA GLY A 131 9.65 5.55 2.46
C GLY A 131 9.79 4.07 2.06
N VAL A 132 9.01 3.17 2.67
CA VAL A 132 9.06 1.73 2.36
C VAL A 132 8.44 1.45 1.00
N ARG A 133 9.06 0.54 0.24
CA ARG A 133 8.56 -0.02 -1.01
C ARG A 133 8.18 -1.50 -0.83
N ILE A 134 6.92 -1.84 -1.09
CA ILE A 134 6.40 -3.21 -1.03
C ILE A 134 6.13 -3.70 -2.46
N GLY A 135 6.83 -4.75 -2.89
CA GLY A 135 6.74 -5.28 -4.25
C GLY A 135 5.40 -5.96 -4.57
N ASP A 136 5.13 -6.10 -5.87
CA ASP A 136 3.92 -6.76 -6.39
C ASP A 136 3.76 -8.18 -5.82
N GLY A 137 2.54 -8.59 -5.47
CA GLY A 137 2.25 -9.93 -4.97
C GLY A 137 2.79 -10.24 -3.57
N ALA A 138 3.36 -9.28 -2.85
CA ALA A 138 3.87 -9.51 -1.50
C ALA A 138 2.75 -9.80 -0.48
N ILE A 139 3.09 -10.53 0.58
CA ILE A 139 2.19 -10.81 1.70
C ILE A 139 2.82 -10.30 2.99
N ILE A 140 2.13 -9.40 3.67
CA ILE A 140 2.54 -8.86 4.97
C ILE A 140 1.70 -9.52 6.05
N SER A 141 2.34 -10.31 6.91
CA SER A 141 1.66 -11.01 8.01
C SER A 141 1.05 -10.01 9.01
N ALA A 142 -0.06 -10.38 9.64
CA ALA A 142 -0.72 -9.54 10.63
C ALA A 142 0.24 -9.07 11.74
N GLU A 143 0.00 -7.87 12.26
CA GLU A 143 0.78 -7.21 13.32
C GLU A 143 2.27 -6.94 12.99
N ALA A 144 2.67 -7.08 11.73
CA ALA A 144 4.04 -6.76 11.31
C ALA A 144 4.32 -5.25 11.33
N VAL A 145 5.58 -4.88 11.58
CA VAL A 145 6.08 -3.51 11.43
C VAL A 145 7.12 -3.47 10.32
N VAL A 146 6.72 -2.97 9.16
CA VAL A 146 7.53 -2.94 7.95
C VAL A 146 8.42 -1.70 7.99
N VAL A 147 9.72 -1.94 8.21
CA VAL A 147 10.75 -0.88 8.37
C VAL A 147 11.76 -0.84 7.21
N LYS A 148 11.62 -1.75 6.24
CA LYS A 148 12.47 -1.91 5.06
C LYS A 148 11.62 -2.37 3.88
N ASP A 149 12.16 -2.18 2.68
CA ASP A 149 11.54 -2.66 1.44
C ASP A 149 11.29 -4.18 1.49
N VAL A 150 10.23 -4.59 0.78
CA VAL A 150 9.79 -5.98 0.66
C VAL A 150 9.83 -6.38 -0.80
N ASP A 151 10.57 -7.43 -1.12
CA ASP A 151 10.69 -7.92 -2.50
C ASP A 151 9.34 -8.46 -3.02
N PRO A 152 9.09 -8.38 -4.34
CA PRO A 152 7.88 -8.93 -4.93
C PRO A 152 7.66 -10.40 -4.58
N TYR A 153 6.39 -10.80 -4.41
CA TYR A 153 6.00 -12.17 -4.09
C TYR A 153 6.66 -12.76 -2.81
N THR A 154 7.14 -11.89 -1.92
CA THR A 154 7.73 -12.29 -0.63
C THR A 154 6.70 -12.27 0.48
N VAL A 155 6.76 -13.25 1.38
CA VAL A 155 5.99 -13.25 2.63
C VAL A 155 6.89 -12.72 3.74
N VAL A 156 6.46 -11.66 4.43
CA VAL A 156 7.18 -11.08 5.57
C VAL A 156 6.30 -11.04 6.81
N GLY A 157 6.92 -10.91 7.99
CA GLY A 157 6.20 -10.73 9.25
C GLY A 157 7.11 -10.38 10.42
N GLY A 158 6.52 -9.95 11.54
CA GLY A 158 7.23 -9.60 12.78
C GLY A 158 7.51 -8.09 12.94
N ASN A 159 8.17 -7.75 14.04
CA ASN A 159 8.60 -6.38 14.37
C ASN A 159 10.06 -6.41 14.88
N PRO A 160 11.05 -5.97 14.09
CA PRO A 160 10.92 -5.52 12.70
C PRO A 160 10.49 -6.67 11.79
N ALA A 161 9.74 -6.37 10.72
CA ALA A 161 9.33 -7.36 9.74
C ALA A 161 10.55 -7.98 9.05
N ARG A 162 10.54 -9.30 8.91
CA ARG A 162 11.59 -10.08 8.24
C ARG A 162 10.96 -10.99 7.21
N GLU A 163 11.71 -11.31 6.17
CA GLU A 163 11.35 -12.37 5.22
C GLU A 163 11.12 -13.69 5.97
N ILE A 164 9.97 -14.30 5.68
CA ILE A 164 9.59 -15.65 6.13
C ILE A 164 9.89 -16.63 5.00
N LYS A 165 9.43 -16.32 3.78
CA LYS A 165 9.67 -17.12 2.57
C LYS A 165 9.30 -16.35 1.29
N GLN A 166 9.83 -16.82 0.17
CA GLN A 166 9.28 -16.52 -1.16
C GLN A 166 8.00 -17.34 -1.41
N ARG A 167 7.00 -16.75 -2.08
CA ARG A 167 5.77 -17.47 -2.47
C ARG A 167 6.03 -18.53 -3.54
N TYR A 168 6.96 -18.27 -4.45
CA TYR A 168 7.26 -19.09 -5.62
C TYR A 168 8.77 -19.15 -5.91
N PRO A 169 9.24 -20.07 -6.76
CA PRO A 169 10.59 -20.00 -7.34
C PRO A 169 10.82 -18.69 -8.10
N LYS A 170 12.07 -18.23 -8.13
CA LYS A 170 12.46 -16.93 -8.70
C LYS A 170 12.04 -16.79 -10.17
N GLU A 171 12.10 -17.88 -10.93
CA GLU A 171 11.73 -17.91 -12.35
C GLU A 171 10.23 -17.61 -12.53
N ILE A 172 9.39 -18.19 -11.68
CA ILE A 172 7.94 -17.96 -11.69
C ILE A 172 7.62 -16.52 -11.25
N ILE A 173 8.33 -16.00 -10.25
CA ILE A 173 8.19 -14.60 -9.83
C ILE A 173 8.49 -13.67 -11.00
N GLN A 174 9.61 -13.88 -11.69
CA GLN A 174 10.00 -13.07 -12.84
C GLN A 174 8.94 -13.11 -13.94
N GLU A 175 8.42 -14.30 -14.28
CA GLU A 175 7.37 -14.43 -15.28
C GLU A 175 6.08 -13.69 -14.89
N LEU A 176 5.65 -13.79 -13.63
CA LEU A 176 4.49 -13.07 -13.12
C LEU A 176 4.68 -11.55 -13.20
N LEU A 177 5.87 -11.06 -12.86
CA LEU A 177 6.25 -9.64 -12.96
C LEU A 177 6.33 -9.14 -14.39
N GLU A 178 6.53 -10.02 -15.38
CA GLU A 178 6.45 -9.66 -16.78
C GLU A 178 5.04 -9.80 -17.36
N ILE A 179 4.20 -10.70 -16.80
CA ILE A 179 2.80 -10.86 -17.21
C ILE A 179 1.99 -9.65 -16.74
N ARG A 180 2.22 -9.16 -15.52
CA ARG A 180 1.54 -7.97 -14.95
C ARG A 180 0.04 -7.99 -15.17
N TRP A 181 -0.62 -9.09 -14.81
CA TRP A 181 -2.02 -9.34 -15.14
C TRP A 181 -2.96 -8.20 -14.68
N TRP A 182 -2.60 -7.48 -13.62
CA TRP A 182 -3.31 -6.32 -13.09
C TRP A 182 -3.34 -5.10 -14.02
N ASP A 183 -2.49 -5.07 -15.05
CA ASP A 183 -2.46 -4.00 -16.04
C ASP A 183 -3.37 -4.26 -17.25
N PHE A 184 -3.93 -5.47 -17.37
CA PHE A 184 -4.84 -5.82 -18.46
C PHE A 184 -6.26 -5.26 -18.26
N ASP A 185 -7.02 -5.22 -19.37
CA ASP A 185 -8.42 -4.81 -19.34
C ASP A 185 -9.27 -5.77 -18.48
N ILE A 186 -10.29 -5.23 -17.83
CA ILE A 186 -11.12 -5.98 -16.87
C ILE A 186 -11.88 -7.14 -17.53
N ASP A 187 -12.25 -7.03 -18.81
CA ASP A 187 -12.92 -8.12 -19.52
C ASP A 187 -11.95 -9.28 -19.77
N LEU A 188 -10.68 -8.98 -20.09
CA LEU A 188 -9.64 -10.01 -20.23
C LEU A 188 -9.30 -10.64 -18.88
N ILE A 189 -9.14 -9.85 -17.81
CA ILE A 189 -8.96 -10.36 -16.45
C ILE A 189 -10.11 -11.30 -16.09
N SER A 190 -11.36 -10.88 -16.35
CA SER A 190 -12.58 -11.65 -16.05
C SER A 190 -12.61 -13.02 -16.74
N GLN A 191 -12.17 -13.08 -18.00
CA GLN A 191 -12.07 -14.34 -18.76
C GLN A 191 -11.03 -15.31 -18.18
N TYR A 192 -9.96 -14.78 -17.57
CA TYR A 192 -8.82 -15.55 -17.07
C TYR A 192 -8.77 -15.69 -15.54
N LEU A 193 -9.82 -15.27 -14.81
CA LEU A 193 -9.87 -15.30 -13.34
C LEU A 193 -9.49 -16.66 -12.75
N GLY A 194 -9.97 -17.76 -13.35
CA GLY A 194 -9.62 -19.10 -12.87
C GLY A 194 -8.11 -19.38 -12.87
N ALA A 195 -7.39 -18.89 -13.89
CA ALA A 195 -5.94 -19.04 -14.00
C ALA A 195 -5.19 -18.11 -13.04
N ILE A 196 -5.66 -16.86 -12.89
CA ILE A 196 -5.08 -15.89 -11.95
C ILE A 196 -5.19 -16.41 -10.51
N VAL A 197 -6.38 -16.86 -10.12
CA VAL A 197 -6.65 -17.34 -8.76
C VAL A 197 -5.89 -18.63 -8.44
N SER A 198 -5.83 -19.58 -9.39
CA SER A 198 -5.13 -20.86 -9.18
C SER A 198 -3.61 -20.78 -9.37
N GLY A 199 -3.09 -19.69 -9.93
CA GLY A 199 -1.68 -19.57 -10.32
C GLY A 199 -1.29 -20.49 -11.48
N ASP A 200 -2.22 -20.80 -12.39
CA ASP A 200 -1.93 -21.62 -13.58
C ASP A 200 -1.07 -20.84 -14.59
N MET A 201 0.24 -20.97 -14.45
CA MET A 201 1.22 -20.31 -15.31
C MET A 201 1.11 -20.69 -16.79
N VAL A 202 0.64 -21.91 -17.12
CA VAL A 202 0.47 -22.31 -18.53
C VAL A 202 -0.60 -21.45 -19.19
N THR A 203 -1.71 -21.23 -18.50
CA THR A 203 -2.82 -20.41 -19.00
C THR A 203 -2.49 -18.91 -18.91
N LEU A 204 -1.80 -18.45 -17.87
CA LEU A 204 -1.37 -17.05 -17.75
C LEU A 204 -0.37 -16.63 -18.84
N ARG A 205 0.54 -17.52 -19.25
CA ARG A 205 1.42 -17.26 -20.41
C ARG A 205 0.62 -17.04 -21.70
N LYS A 206 -0.48 -17.78 -21.89
CA LYS A 206 -1.39 -17.58 -23.03
C LYS A 206 -2.17 -16.28 -22.94
N MET A 207 -2.52 -15.85 -21.73
CA MET A 207 -3.19 -14.56 -21.48
C MET A 207 -2.32 -13.41 -21.98
N LYS A 208 -1.03 -13.39 -21.60
CA LYS A 208 -0.06 -12.35 -22.01
C LYS A 208 0.12 -12.24 -23.53
N GLN A 209 -0.10 -13.31 -24.27
CA GLN A 209 0.01 -13.29 -25.74
C GLN A 209 -1.20 -12.64 -26.43
N ARG A 210 -2.28 -12.39 -25.68
CA ARG A 210 -3.56 -11.84 -26.18
C ARG A 210 -3.80 -10.40 -25.75
N SER A 211 -2.95 -9.84 -24.88
CA SER A 211 -3.02 -8.45 -24.43
C SER A 211 -2.40 -7.48 -25.41
#